data_AF-A0A100JTC3-F1
#
_entry.id   AF-A0A100JTC3-F1
#
_cell.length_a   1.000
_cell.length_b   1.000
_cell.length_c   1.000
_cell.angle_alpha   90.00
_cell.angle_beta   90.00
_cell.angle_gamma   90.00
#
_symmetry.space_group_name_H-M   'P 1'
#
loop_
_entity.id
_entity.type
_entity.pdbx_description
1 polymer ?
#
loop_
_entity_poly.entity_id
_entity_poly.type
_entity_poly.pdbx_seq_one_letter_code
_entity_poly.pdbx_strand_id
1 'polypeptide(L)'
;MASELLTGLVGLLGASLGAGGAVWAGSVTARSQRRQTRDQLGAAQLRWRLDNKRDVYFQLLKSASLWQSATWDLHNALSLSVEADVRTETRRRKVERWQEFAAMSTAAKVFTTDTEVRAAADRLQDSLLALDHVTEDRYRRREQGEPDSS
;
A
#
# COMPACT_ATOMS: atom_id res chain seq x y z
N MET A 1 32.08 -62.41 41.07
CA MET A 1 32.33 -61.70 39.79
C MET A 1 31.07 -61.50 38.92
N ALA A 2 29.87 -62.01 39.28
CA ALA A 2 28.67 -61.91 38.43
C ALA A 2 27.81 -60.65 38.65
N SER A 3 27.99 -59.92 39.76
CA SER A 3 27.14 -58.78 40.14
C SER A 3 27.48 -57.48 39.41
N GLU A 4 28.73 -57.27 38.99
CA GLU A 4 29.18 -56.04 38.31
C GLU A 4 28.74 -55.96 36.83
N LEU A 5 28.58 -57.11 36.17
CA LEU A 5 28.08 -57.19 34.79
C LEU A 5 26.58 -56.88 34.69
N LEU A 6 25.81 -57.16 35.74
CA LEU A 6 24.35 -56.98 35.76
C LEU A 6 23.97 -55.50 36.00
N THR A 7 24.71 -54.79 36.84
CA THR A 7 24.56 -53.33 37.03
C THR A 7 24.99 -52.53 35.80
N GLY A 8 26.04 -52.98 35.08
CA GLY A 8 26.47 -52.37 33.82
C GLY A 8 25.42 -52.48 32.70
N LEU A 9 24.74 -53.62 32.61
CA LEU A 9 23.69 -53.88 31.59
C LEU A 9 22.39 -53.10 31.86
N VAL A 10 22.00 -52.97 33.13
CA VAL A 10 20.84 -52.14 33.53
C VAL A 10 21.13 -50.64 33.32
N GLY A 11 22.36 -50.19 33.57
CA GLY A 11 22.80 -48.82 33.27
C GLY A 11 22.77 -48.49 31.76
N LEU A 12 23.16 -49.44 30.90
CA LEU A 12 23.09 -49.31 29.44
C LEU A 12 21.65 -49.29 28.91
N LEU A 13 20.75 -50.09 29.49
CA LEU A 13 19.33 -50.10 29.16
C LEU A 13 18.61 -48.82 29.64
N GLY A 14 18.97 -48.29 30.81
CA GLY A 14 18.46 -47.00 31.29
C GLY A 14 18.91 -45.82 30.45
N ALA A 15 20.17 -45.82 30.00
CA ALA A 15 20.71 -44.76 29.15
C ALA A 15 20.10 -44.76 27.73
N SER A 16 19.81 -45.93 27.16
CA SER A 16 19.17 -46.03 25.83
C SER A 16 17.70 -45.60 25.84
N LEU A 17 16.95 -45.90 26.90
CA LEU A 17 15.59 -45.38 27.10
C LEU A 17 15.56 -43.86 27.35
N GLY A 18 16.52 -43.35 28.14
CA GLY A 18 16.70 -41.90 28.35
C GLY A 18 17.07 -41.14 27.07
N ALA A 19 17.96 -41.70 26.25
CA ALA A 19 18.34 -41.13 24.95
C ALA A 19 17.18 -41.17 23.94
N GLY A 20 16.43 -42.28 23.88
CA GLY A 20 15.23 -42.39 23.03
C GLY A 20 14.15 -41.37 23.40
N GLY A 21 13.92 -41.16 24.70
CA GLY A 21 12.99 -40.14 25.21
C GLY A 21 13.42 -38.70 24.87
N ALA A 22 14.72 -38.40 24.95
CA ALA A 22 15.26 -37.09 24.60
C ALA A 22 15.15 -36.78 23.09
N VAL A 23 15.39 -37.77 22.22
CA VAL A 23 15.23 -37.63 20.77
C VAL A 23 13.76 -37.45 20.39
N TRP A 24 12.85 -38.19 21.02
CA TRP A 24 11.41 -38.07 20.75
C TRP A 24 10.88 -36.72 21.21
N ALA A 25 11.23 -36.28 22.43
CA ALA A 25 10.90 -34.95 22.93
C ALA A 25 11.45 -33.86 21.99
N GLY A 26 12.73 -33.92 21.61
CA GLY A 26 13.34 -32.97 20.67
C GLY A 26 12.64 -32.92 19.31
N SER A 27 12.17 -34.06 18.80
CA SER A 27 11.44 -34.12 17.52
C SER A 27 10.05 -33.46 17.59
N VAL A 28 9.35 -33.60 18.73
CA VAL A 28 8.05 -32.97 18.98
C VAL A 28 8.21 -31.46 19.16
N THR A 29 9.21 -31.02 19.92
CA THR A 29 9.50 -29.58 20.11
C THR A 29 9.92 -28.93 18.80
N ALA A 30 10.74 -29.60 17.97
CA ALA A 30 11.12 -29.10 16.65
C ALA A 30 9.93 -28.99 15.69
N ARG A 31 8.98 -29.94 15.71
CA ARG A 31 7.73 -29.84 14.94
C ARG A 31 6.83 -28.72 15.44
N SER A 32 6.73 -28.55 16.77
CA SER A 32 5.96 -27.47 17.40
C SER A 32 6.52 -26.10 17.03
N GLN A 33 7.84 -25.91 17.16
CA GLN A 33 8.54 -24.69 16.75
C GLN A 33 8.31 -24.41 15.26
N ARG A 34 8.47 -25.40 14.36
CA ARG A 34 8.19 -25.19 12.93
C ARG A 34 6.76 -24.76 12.63
N ARG A 35 5.77 -25.26 13.36
CA ARG A 35 4.37 -24.83 13.23
C ARG A 35 4.20 -23.40 13.74
N GLN A 36 4.70 -23.11 14.94
CA GLN A 36 4.63 -21.77 15.52
C GLN A 36 5.35 -20.71 14.67
N THR A 37 6.51 -21.02 14.08
CA THR A 37 7.21 -20.11 13.15
C THR A 37 6.42 -19.91 11.87
N ARG A 38 5.75 -20.95 11.34
CA ARG A 38 4.87 -20.81 10.18
C ARG A 38 3.68 -19.90 10.46
N ASP A 39 3.05 -20.06 11.62
CA ASP A 39 1.91 -19.24 12.01
C ASP A 39 2.34 -17.79 12.26
N GLN A 40 3.51 -17.57 12.85
CA GLN A 40 4.11 -16.24 13.00
C GLN A 40 4.46 -15.59 11.66
N LEU A 41 5.01 -16.34 10.71
CA LEU A 41 5.27 -15.87 9.34
C LEU A 41 3.96 -15.50 8.63
N GLY A 42 2.92 -16.32 8.77
CA GLY A 42 1.60 -16.03 8.22
C GLY A 42 0.99 -14.75 8.79
N ALA A 43 1.04 -14.58 10.11
CA ALA A 43 0.57 -13.37 10.79
C ALA A 43 1.37 -12.12 10.39
N ALA A 44 2.70 -12.23 10.28
CA ALA A 44 3.57 -11.15 9.83
C ALA A 44 3.28 -10.75 8.37
N GLN A 45 3.08 -11.73 7.49
CA GLN A 45 2.75 -11.49 6.09
C GLN A 45 1.38 -10.81 5.94
N LEU A 46 0.40 -11.19 6.76
CA LEU A 46 -0.92 -10.56 6.77
C LEU A 46 -0.81 -9.09 7.22
N ARG A 47 -0.07 -8.82 8.29
CA ARG A 47 0.19 -7.44 8.78
C ARG A 47 0.88 -6.59 7.71
N TRP A 48 1.95 -7.12 7.10
CA TRP A 48 2.66 -6.43 6.03
C TRP A 48 1.75 -6.07 4.85
N ARG A 49 0.83 -6.97 4.45
CA ARG A 49 -0.14 -6.66 3.38
C ARG A 49 -1.10 -5.55 3.78
N LEU A 50 -1.60 -5.55 5.02
CA LEU A 50 -2.49 -4.50 5.52
C LEU A 50 -1.79 -3.14 5.60
N ASP A 51 -0.56 -3.10 6.09
CA ASP A 51 0.24 -1.89 6.18
C ASP A 51 0.55 -1.33 4.79
N ASN A 52 0.92 -2.19 3.84
CA ASN A 52 1.15 -1.80 2.45
C ASN A 52 -0.14 -1.27 1.78
N LYS A 53 -1.28 -1.95 1.99
CA LYS A 53 -2.59 -1.49 1.52
C LYS A 53 -2.90 -0.09 2.05
N ARG A 54 -2.70 0.12 3.35
CA ARG A 54 -2.92 1.40 4.02
C ARG A 54 -2.04 2.52 3.44
N ASP A 55 -0.75 2.25 3.25
CA ASP A 55 0.18 3.25 2.71
C ASP A 55 -0.20 3.64 1.27
N VAL A 56 -0.50 2.67 0.41
CA VAL A 56 -0.97 2.91 -0.96
C VAL A 56 -2.24 3.78 -0.96
N TYR A 57 -3.24 3.47 -0.14
CA TYR A 57 -4.44 4.30 -0.02
C TYR A 57 -4.12 5.73 0.45
N PHE A 58 -3.25 5.87 1.44
CA PHE A 58 -2.88 7.17 1.97
C PHE A 58 -2.18 8.04 0.91
N GLN A 59 -1.25 7.46 0.14
CA GLN A 59 -0.57 8.19 -0.94
C GLN A 59 -1.52 8.56 -2.08
N LEU A 60 -2.48 7.69 -2.43
CA LEU A 60 -3.51 7.99 -3.43
C LEU A 60 -4.42 9.14 -2.98
N LEU A 61 -4.88 9.11 -1.73
CA LEU A 61 -5.73 10.18 -1.19
C LEU A 61 -4.97 11.50 -1.08
N LYS A 62 -3.70 11.46 -0.68
CA LYS A 62 -2.84 12.65 -0.60
C LYS A 62 -2.60 13.27 -1.98
N SER A 63 -2.27 12.47 -2.99
CA SER A 63 -2.05 12.99 -4.35
C SER A 63 -3.35 13.53 -4.95
N ALA A 64 -4.49 12.86 -4.72
CA ALA A 64 -5.80 13.36 -5.11
C ALA A 64 -6.16 14.69 -4.44
N SER A 65 -5.90 14.84 -3.15
CA SER A 65 -6.21 16.08 -2.43
C SER A 65 -5.34 17.26 -2.88
N LEU A 66 -4.06 17.02 -3.18
CA LEU A 66 -3.17 18.04 -3.76
C LEU A 66 -3.65 18.49 -5.13
N TRP A 67 -4.09 17.55 -5.99
CA TRP A 67 -4.65 17.90 -7.29
C TRP A 67 -5.97 18.67 -7.16
N GLN A 68 -6.85 18.27 -6.23
CA GLN A 68 -8.10 18.99 -5.96
C GLN A 68 -7.84 20.41 -5.46
N SER A 69 -6.85 20.60 -4.57
CA SER A 69 -6.43 21.93 -4.12
C SER A 69 -5.94 22.78 -5.30
N ALA A 70 -5.07 22.24 -6.16
CA ALA A 70 -4.59 22.97 -7.33
C ALA A 70 -5.71 23.32 -8.33
N THR A 71 -6.72 22.46 -8.42
CA THR A 71 -7.94 22.70 -9.22
C THR A 71 -8.76 23.85 -8.63
N TRP A 72 -8.91 23.90 -7.30
CA TRP A 72 -9.57 25.02 -6.60
C TRP A 72 -8.79 26.32 -6.77
N ASP A 73 -7.46 26.28 -6.67
CA ASP A 73 -6.62 27.46 -6.89
C ASP A 73 -6.77 28.00 -8.32
N LEU A 74 -6.81 27.13 -9.33
CA LEU A 74 -7.06 27.53 -10.70
C LEU A 74 -8.47 28.12 -10.87
N HIS A 75 -9.48 27.52 -10.24
CA HIS A 75 -10.84 28.04 -10.25
C HIS A 75 -10.92 29.46 -9.66
N ASN A 76 -10.23 29.70 -8.54
CA ASN A 76 -10.17 31.02 -7.91
C ASN A 76 -9.40 32.02 -8.78
N ALA A 77 -8.27 31.61 -9.36
CA ALA A 77 -7.46 32.45 -10.24
C ALA A 77 -8.25 32.88 -11.48
N LEU A 78 -9.08 31.98 -12.02
CA LEU A 78 -10.05 32.31 -13.06
C LEU A 78 -11.10 33.29 -12.53
N SER A 79 -11.76 32.99 -11.41
CA SER A 79 -12.90 33.81 -10.93
C SER A 79 -12.51 35.22 -10.49
N LEU A 80 -11.30 35.41 -9.96
CA LEU A 80 -10.82 36.69 -9.41
C LEU A 80 -10.07 37.57 -10.43
N SER A 81 -10.14 37.24 -11.73
CA SER A 81 -9.48 38.02 -12.80
C SER A 81 -7.99 38.27 -12.56
N VAL A 82 -7.30 37.28 -11.98
CA VAL A 82 -5.86 37.33 -11.69
C VAL A 82 -5.06 37.40 -13.00
N GLU A 83 -3.88 38.02 -12.99
CA GLU A 83 -2.98 38.14 -14.15
C GLU A 83 -2.75 36.81 -14.89
N ALA A 84 -2.59 36.88 -16.21
CA ALA A 84 -2.50 35.70 -17.09
C ALA A 84 -1.32 34.78 -16.73
N ASP A 85 -0.17 35.35 -16.35
CA ASP A 85 1.02 34.59 -15.96
C ASP A 85 0.77 33.76 -14.70
N VAL A 86 0.07 34.34 -13.71
CA VAL A 86 -0.29 33.64 -12.47
C VAL A 86 -1.30 32.52 -12.74
N ARG A 87 -2.27 32.74 -13.64
CA ARG A 87 -3.21 31.68 -14.05
C ARG A 87 -2.49 30.53 -14.76
N THR A 88 -1.57 30.85 -15.67
CA THR A 88 -0.77 29.87 -16.42
C THR A 88 0.10 29.03 -15.48
N GLU A 89 0.77 29.67 -14.53
CA GLU A 89 1.58 28.98 -13.52
C GLU A 89 0.72 28.09 -12.60
N THR A 90 -0.48 28.55 -12.24
CA THR A 90 -1.41 27.76 -11.43
C THR A 90 -1.93 26.54 -12.20
N ARG A 91 -2.20 26.71 -13.50
CA ARG A 91 -2.53 25.58 -14.40
C ARG A 91 -1.37 24.60 -14.54
N ARG A 92 -0.13 25.09 -14.69
CA ARG A 92 1.08 24.25 -14.75
C ARG A 92 1.18 23.37 -13.50
N ARG A 93 1.05 23.95 -12.30
CA ARG A 93 1.04 23.23 -11.03
C ARG A 93 -0.09 22.20 -10.94
N LYS A 94 -1.30 22.52 -11.41
CA LYS A 94 -2.41 21.56 -11.49
C LYS A 94 -2.05 20.34 -12.37
N VAL A 95 -1.43 20.57 -13.54
CA VAL A 95 -0.98 19.48 -14.44
C VAL A 95 0.10 18.62 -13.78
N GLU A 96 1.07 19.22 -13.08
CA GLU A 96 2.08 18.46 -12.33
C GLU A 96 1.43 17.57 -11.27
N ARG A 97 0.47 18.10 -10.50
CA ARG A 97 -0.27 17.30 -9.50
C ARG A 97 -1.09 16.18 -10.13
N TRP A 98 -1.61 16.39 -11.34
CA TRP A 98 -2.30 15.34 -12.09
C TRP A 98 -1.34 14.21 -12.46
N GLN A 99 -0.13 14.54 -12.93
CA GLN A 99 0.89 13.55 -13.27
C GLN A 99 1.36 12.76 -12.04
N GLU A 100 1.55 13.42 -10.89
CA GLU A 100 1.86 12.75 -9.62
C GLU A 100 0.77 11.75 -9.22
N PHE A 101 -0.51 12.16 -9.30
CA PHE A 101 -1.64 11.27 -9.04
C PHE A 101 -1.70 10.10 -10.02
N ALA A 102 -1.56 10.36 -11.33
CA ALA A 102 -1.61 9.34 -12.37
C ALA A 102 -0.49 8.30 -12.21
N ALA A 103 0.73 8.74 -11.86
CA ALA A 103 1.85 7.86 -11.56
C ALA A 103 1.55 6.98 -10.33
N MET A 104 1.03 7.57 -9.24
CA MET A 104 0.69 6.83 -8.03
C MET A 104 -0.46 5.83 -8.26
N SER A 105 -1.50 6.23 -9.01
CA SER A 105 -2.62 5.38 -9.42
C SER A 105 -2.14 4.19 -10.26
N THR A 106 -1.24 4.44 -11.21
CA THR A 106 -0.65 3.38 -12.04
C THR A 106 0.20 2.43 -11.21
N ALA A 107 1.06 2.95 -10.33
CA ALA A 107 1.88 2.15 -9.43
C ALA A 107 1.00 1.28 -8.52
N ALA A 108 -0.05 1.87 -7.93
CA ALA A 108 -1.02 1.14 -7.12
C ALA A 108 -1.64 -0.02 -7.90
N LYS A 109 -2.08 0.21 -9.15
CA LYS A 109 -2.72 -0.83 -9.98
C LYS A 109 -1.78 -1.95 -10.39
N VAL A 110 -0.55 -1.62 -10.79
CA VAL A 110 0.45 -2.58 -11.30
C VAL A 110 1.06 -3.41 -10.16
N PHE A 111 1.40 -2.78 -9.04
CA PHE A 111 2.13 -3.44 -7.96
C PHE A 111 1.23 -4.07 -6.89
N THR A 112 -0.07 -3.78 -6.89
CA THR A 112 -1.01 -4.48 -6.01
C THR A 112 -1.63 -5.71 -6.70
N THR A 113 -1.85 -6.78 -5.92
CA THR A 113 -2.73 -7.90 -6.31
C THR A 113 -4.14 -7.75 -5.73
N ASP A 114 -4.36 -6.71 -4.91
CA ASP A 114 -5.65 -6.43 -4.27
C ASP A 114 -6.61 -5.75 -5.26
N THR A 115 -7.69 -6.44 -5.60
CA THR A 115 -8.72 -5.97 -6.54
C THR A 115 -9.51 -4.78 -6.02
N GLU A 116 -9.66 -4.65 -4.70
CA GLU A 116 -10.38 -3.52 -4.10
C GLU A 116 -9.55 -2.23 -4.21
N VAL A 117 -8.23 -2.33 -4.03
CA VAL A 117 -7.31 -1.18 -4.22
C VAL A 117 -7.35 -0.71 -5.67
N ARG A 118 -7.36 -1.63 -6.64
CA ARG A 118 -7.50 -1.30 -8.06
C ARG A 118 -8.82 -0.59 -8.35
N ALA A 119 -9.95 -1.17 -7.93
CA ALA A 119 -11.27 -0.60 -8.16
C ALA A 119 -11.45 0.77 -7.49
N ALA A 120 -10.88 0.98 -6.29
CA ALA A 120 -10.91 2.27 -5.63
C ALA A 120 -10.06 3.31 -6.38
N ALA A 121 -8.87 2.93 -6.88
CA ALA A 121 -8.02 3.81 -7.68
C ALA A 121 -8.70 4.19 -9.01
N ASP A 122 -9.39 3.27 -9.67
CA ASP A 122 -10.18 3.54 -10.88
C ASP A 122 -11.31 4.56 -10.59
N ARG A 123 -12.15 4.30 -9.59
CA ARG A 123 -13.25 5.22 -9.21
C ARG A 123 -12.76 6.60 -8.82
N LEU A 124 -11.64 6.68 -8.10
CA LEU A 124 -11.04 7.95 -7.73
C LEU A 124 -10.56 8.69 -8.98
N GLN A 125 -9.85 8.02 -9.87
CA GLN A 125 -9.38 8.60 -11.12
C GLN A 125 -10.53 9.13 -11.99
N ASP A 126 -11.60 8.36 -12.16
CA ASP A 126 -12.79 8.77 -12.92
C ASP A 126 -13.46 10.02 -12.32
N SER A 127 -13.56 10.06 -10.98
CA SER A 127 -14.16 11.21 -10.27
C SER A 127 -13.33 12.49 -10.45
N LEU A 128 -12.00 12.37 -10.42
CA LEU A 128 -11.11 13.51 -10.64
C LEU A 128 -11.12 13.95 -12.11
N LEU A 129 -11.17 13.03 -13.08
CA LEU A 129 -11.32 13.37 -14.50
C LEU A 129 -12.62 14.14 -14.77
N ALA A 130 -13.73 13.72 -14.15
CA ALA A 130 -14.99 14.44 -14.26
C ALA A 130 -14.90 15.89 -13.73
N LEU A 131 -14.19 16.10 -12.62
CA LEU A 131 -13.93 17.44 -12.08
C LEU A 131 -12.97 18.25 -12.96
N ASP A 132 -11.99 17.59 -13.57
CA ASP A 132 -11.00 18.22 -14.45
C ASP A 132 -11.67 18.86 -15.66
N HIS A 133 -12.57 18.12 -16.31
CA HIS A 133 -13.33 18.58 -17.47
C HIS A 133 -14.04 19.90 -17.22
N VAL A 134 -14.75 20.03 -16.10
CA VAL A 134 -15.48 21.26 -15.74
C VAL A 134 -14.54 22.47 -15.63
N THR A 135 -13.34 22.25 -15.10
CA THR A 135 -12.41 23.34 -14.80
C THR A 135 -11.57 23.73 -16.02
N GLU A 136 -11.12 22.77 -16.82
CA GLU A 136 -10.39 23.02 -18.08
C GLU A 136 -11.28 23.66 -19.16
N ASP A 137 -12.55 23.27 -19.26
CA ASP A 137 -13.48 23.87 -20.22
C ASP A 137 -13.68 25.36 -19.94
N ARG A 138 -13.72 25.74 -18.65
CA ARG A 138 -13.81 27.14 -18.23
C ARG A 138 -12.52 27.91 -18.53
N TYR A 139 -11.36 27.28 -18.29
CA TYR A 139 -10.06 27.87 -18.63
C TYR A 139 -9.96 28.14 -20.15
N ARG A 140 -10.29 27.15 -20.98
CA ARG A 140 -10.23 27.28 -22.45
C ARG A 140 -11.14 28.37 -22.98
N ARG A 141 -12.39 28.46 -22.53
CA ARG A 141 -13.32 29.54 -22.94
C ARG A 141 -12.74 30.94 -22.67
N ARG A 142 -12.08 31.09 -21.52
CA ARG A 142 -11.51 32.38 -21.11
C ARG A 142 -10.25 32.75 -21.86
N GLU A 143 -9.40 31.78 -22.21
CA GLU A 143 -8.20 32.00 -23.02
C GLU A 143 -8.53 32.17 -24.52
N GLN A 144 -9.64 31.60 -24.99
CA GLN A 144 -10.13 31.77 -26.37
C GLN A 144 -10.87 33.10 -26.60
N GLY A 145 -11.08 33.90 -25.56
CA GLY A 145 -11.66 35.23 -25.69
C GLY A 145 -13.10 35.22 -26.20
N GLU A 146 -13.96 34.31 -25.72
CA GLU A 146 -15.39 34.55 -25.84
C GLU A 146 -15.69 35.89 -25.14
N PRO A 147 -16.15 36.92 -25.87
CA PRO A 147 -16.54 38.17 -25.22
C PRO A 147 -17.70 37.84 -24.29
N ASP A 148 -17.59 38.23 -23.03
CA ASP A 148 -18.71 38.20 -22.10
C ASP A 148 -19.85 38.98 -22.76
N SER A 149 -20.84 38.27 -23.30
CA SER A 149 -22.06 38.87 -23.84
C SER A 149 -22.84 39.45 -22.67
N SER A 150 -22.50 40.69 -22.34
CA SER A 150 -23.19 41.57 -21.40
C SER A 150 -24.04 42.56 -22.21
#